data_AF-A0A536BTD6-F1
#
_entry.id   AF-A0A536BTD6-F1
#
_cell.length_a   1.000
_cell.length_b   1.000
_cell.length_c   1.000
_cell.angle_alpha   90.00
_cell.angle_beta   90.00
_cell.angle_gamma   90.00
#
_symmetry.space_group_name_H-M   'P 1'
#
loop_
_entity.id
_entity.type
_entity.pdbx_description
1 polymer ?
#
loop_
_entity_poly.entity_id
_entity_poly.type
_entity_poly.pdbx_seq_one_letter_code
_entity_poly.pdbx_strand_id
1 'polypeptide(L)'
;MLRSVAMAEEIVDANAEFTAFVESCSDEEWRAICRAEKWRVGVVAHHIAWGHERAADWINAIRSGIPIPGSPQAHNASNAIKAAQVAGISRDEVVFLARRNAERLVAVMRSLSDEDFASAVPFGPARGRPLSIDGLGRSHLDRHLAQRGVNCAGTGHHPGSRSRASPWGVQRKGADVRWRPVAASTHARGVRPVP
;
A
#
# COMPACT_ATOMS: atom_id res chain seq x y z
N MET A 1 -20.45 4.76 -15.87
CA MET A 1 -20.16 3.74 -14.82
C MET A 1 -20.43 4.40 -13.49
N LEU A 2 -21.20 3.76 -12.60
CA LEU A 2 -21.46 4.30 -11.26
C LEU A 2 -20.14 4.45 -10.50
N ARG A 3 -20.01 5.52 -9.71
CA ARG A 3 -18.79 5.86 -8.98
C ARG A 3 -18.28 4.71 -8.10
N SER A 4 -19.20 4.08 -7.38
CA SER A 4 -18.93 2.88 -6.56
C SER A 4 -18.32 1.75 -7.37
N VAL A 5 -18.88 1.44 -8.54
CA VAL A 5 -18.38 0.38 -9.41
C VAL A 5 -16.98 0.70 -9.89
N ALA A 6 -16.70 1.94 -10.31
CA ALA A 6 -15.37 2.35 -10.74
C ALA A 6 -14.32 2.16 -9.61
N MET A 7 -14.62 2.62 -8.40
CA MET A 7 -13.74 2.42 -7.24
C MET A 7 -13.57 0.94 -6.87
N ALA A 8 -14.60 0.13 -7.05
CA ALA A 8 -14.52 -1.31 -6.82
C ALA A 8 -13.56 -2.00 -7.80
N GLU A 9 -13.61 -1.64 -9.08
CA GLU A 9 -12.66 -2.18 -10.07
C GLU A 9 -11.23 -1.72 -9.79
N GLU A 10 -11.03 -0.47 -9.36
CA GLU A 10 -9.70 0.02 -8.94
C GLU A 10 -9.14 -0.80 -7.76
N ILE A 11 -9.97 -1.21 -6.81
CA ILE A 11 -9.57 -2.09 -5.70
C ILE A 11 -9.19 -3.49 -6.22
N VAL A 12 -9.95 -4.03 -7.18
CA VAL A 12 -9.65 -5.33 -7.80
C VAL A 12 -8.27 -5.30 -8.47
N ASP A 13 -8.04 -4.31 -9.32
CA ASP A 13 -6.79 -4.16 -10.06
C ASP A 13 -5.60 -3.96 -9.11
N ALA A 14 -5.74 -3.07 -8.12
CA ALA A 14 -4.67 -2.81 -7.16
C ALA A 14 -4.38 -4.02 -6.26
N ASN A 15 -5.39 -4.79 -5.86
CA ASN A 15 -5.18 -6.01 -5.08
C ASN A 15 -4.55 -7.12 -5.94
N ALA A 16 -4.88 -7.23 -7.22
CA ALA A 16 -4.22 -8.14 -8.14
C ALA A 16 -2.72 -7.82 -8.27
N GLU A 17 -2.37 -6.55 -8.50
CA GLU A 17 -0.97 -6.08 -8.52
C GLU A 17 -0.26 -6.37 -7.19
N PHE A 18 -0.92 -6.09 -6.06
CA PHE A 18 -0.38 -6.34 -4.73
C PHE A 18 -0.10 -7.84 -4.49
N THR A 19 -1.04 -8.73 -4.82
CA THR A 19 -0.84 -10.17 -4.65
C THR A 19 0.28 -10.71 -5.53
N ALA A 20 0.38 -10.25 -6.79
CA ALA A 20 1.48 -10.61 -7.68
C ALA A 20 2.84 -10.16 -7.12
N PHE A 21 2.91 -8.97 -6.51
CA PHE A 21 4.12 -8.51 -5.81
C PHE A 21 4.48 -9.44 -4.65
N VAL A 22 3.52 -9.77 -3.78
CA VAL A 22 3.73 -10.66 -2.62
C VAL A 22 4.23 -12.04 -3.07
N GLU A 23 3.63 -12.61 -4.11
CA GLU A 23 4.02 -13.90 -4.69
C GLU A 23 5.44 -13.85 -5.29
N SER A 24 5.85 -12.71 -5.85
CA SER A 24 7.17 -12.53 -6.44
C SER A 24 8.31 -12.29 -5.45
N CYS A 25 8.00 -11.93 -4.19
CA CYS A 25 9.01 -11.61 -3.19
C CYS A 25 9.87 -12.84 -2.86
N SER A 26 11.19 -12.69 -2.94
CA SER A 26 12.12 -13.65 -2.37
C SER A 26 12.04 -13.70 -0.84
N ASP A 27 12.61 -14.74 -0.25
CA ASP A 27 12.71 -14.90 1.21
C ASP A 27 13.48 -13.77 1.90
N GLU A 28 14.52 -13.26 1.24
CA GLU A 28 15.31 -12.14 1.73
C GLU A 28 14.50 -10.85 1.71
N GLU A 29 13.84 -10.55 0.58
CA GLU A 29 12.97 -9.38 0.45
C GLU A 29 11.80 -9.43 1.44
N TRP A 30 11.18 -10.61 1.64
CA TRP A 30 10.06 -10.77 2.57
C TRP A 30 10.43 -10.42 4.02
N ARG A 31 11.68 -10.73 4.41
CA ARG A 31 12.22 -10.45 5.75
C ARG A 31 12.85 -9.06 5.87
N ALA A 32 13.06 -8.35 4.77
CA ALA A 32 13.65 -7.02 4.77
C ALA A 32 12.77 -6.00 5.53
N ILE A 33 13.41 -5.03 6.17
CA ILE A 33 12.70 -3.95 6.88
C ILE A 33 12.34 -2.85 5.87
N CYS A 34 11.05 -2.55 5.76
CA CYS A 34 10.60 -1.41 4.99
C CYS A 34 11.01 -0.10 5.68
N ARG A 35 11.74 0.76 4.97
CA ARG A 35 12.34 1.96 5.57
C ARG A 35 11.31 2.97 6.05
N ALA A 36 10.18 3.07 5.35
CA ALA A 36 9.09 3.99 5.68
C ALA A 36 8.31 3.52 6.91
N GLU A 37 7.90 2.25 6.92
CA GLU A 37 7.00 1.68 7.92
C GLU A 37 7.72 1.10 9.15
N LYS A 38 9.05 0.91 9.06
CA LYS A 38 9.90 0.27 10.10
C LYS A 38 9.51 -1.17 10.45
N TRP A 39 8.63 -1.79 9.68
CA TRP A 39 8.24 -3.19 9.79
C TRP A 39 8.83 -4.02 8.66
N ARG A 40 8.88 -5.35 8.85
CA ARG A 40 9.23 -6.28 7.77
C ARG A 40 8.23 -6.17 6.63
N VAL A 41 8.67 -6.44 5.40
CA VAL A 41 7.80 -6.46 4.21
C VAL A 41 6.57 -7.32 4.45
N GLY A 42 6.73 -8.53 5.01
CA GLY A 42 5.58 -9.39 5.30
C GLY A 42 4.56 -8.81 6.28
N VAL A 43 5.01 -8.05 7.27
CA VAL A 43 4.12 -7.37 8.24
C VAL A 43 3.38 -6.20 7.58
N VAL A 44 4.06 -5.43 6.72
CA VAL A 44 3.42 -4.36 5.93
C VAL A 44 2.40 -4.95 4.96
N ALA A 45 2.74 -6.04 4.28
CA ALA A 45 1.85 -6.72 3.35
C ALA A 45 0.61 -7.26 4.07
N HIS A 46 0.77 -7.87 5.25
CA HIS A 46 -0.36 -8.22 6.10
C HIS A 46 -1.21 -7.00 6.49
N HIS A 47 -0.58 -5.88 6.87
CA HIS A 47 -1.30 -4.64 7.24
C HIS A 47 -2.17 -4.14 6.08
N ILE A 48 -1.70 -4.23 4.84
CA ILE A 48 -2.49 -3.92 3.63
C ILE A 48 -3.67 -4.88 3.47
N ALA A 49 -3.43 -6.19 3.55
CA ALA A 49 -4.47 -7.21 3.43
C ALA A 49 -5.56 -7.05 4.51
N TRP A 50 -5.17 -6.75 5.75
CA TRP A 50 -6.08 -6.47 6.85
C TRP A 50 -6.80 -5.12 6.70
N GLY A 51 -6.15 -4.14 6.08
CA GLY A 51 -6.73 -2.83 5.77
C GLY A 51 -8.01 -2.91 4.92
N HIS A 52 -8.13 -3.89 4.02
CA HIS A 52 -9.34 -4.10 3.23
C HIS A 52 -10.55 -4.46 4.10
N GLU A 53 -10.35 -5.35 5.08
CA GLU A 53 -11.40 -5.74 6.04
C GLU A 53 -11.82 -4.54 6.90
N ARG A 54 -10.83 -3.80 7.44
CA ARG A 54 -11.07 -2.58 8.22
C ARG A 54 -11.85 -1.54 7.42
N ALA A 55 -11.50 -1.35 6.15
CA ALA A 55 -12.19 -0.40 5.26
C ALA A 55 -13.65 -0.82 5.01
N ALA A 56 -13.92 -2.10 4.80
CA ALA A 56 -15.27 -2.61 4.62
C ALA A 56 -16.14 -2.33 5.86
N ASP A 57 -15.58 -2.57 7.07
CA ASP A 57 -16.28 -2.28 8.32
C ASP A 57 -16.55 -0.78 8.50
N TRP A 58 -15.58 0.08 8.15
CA TRP A 58 -15.75 1.54 8.22
C TRP A 58 -16.76 2.07 7.22
N ILE A 59 -16.82 1.52 6.00
CA ILE A 59 -17.86 1.87 5.03
C ILE A 59 -19.24 1.53 5.61
N ASN A 60 -19.41 0.33 6.18
CA ASN A 60 -20.69 -0.04 6.78
C ASN A 60 -21.08 0.85 7.97
N ALA A 61 -20.10 1.30 8.77
CA ALA A 61 -20.34 2.28 9.82
C ALA A 61 -20.80 3.63 9.26
N ILE A 62 -20.18 4.11 8.18
CA ILE A 62 -20.58 5.34 7.48
C ILE A 62 -22.03 5.24 6.99
N ARG A 63 -22.39 4.14 6.31
CA ARG A 63 -23.77 3.90 5.83
C ARG A 63 -24.80 3.89 6.95
N SER A 64 -24.40 3.39 8.12
CA SER A 64 -25.26 3.29 9.30
C SER A 64 -25.30 4.58 10.13
N GLY A 65 -24.52 5.61 9.76
CA GLY A 65 -24.36 6.82 10.56
C GLY A 65 -23.68 6.59 11.92
N ILE A 66 -22.97 5.46 12.08
CA ILE A 66 -22.35 5.06 13.35
C ILE A 66 -20.94 5.65 13.43
N PRO A 67 -20.62 6.45 14.45
CA PRO A 67 -19.26 6.95 14.68
C PRO A 67 -18.25 5.82 14.86
N ILE A 68 -17.06 5.98 14.30
CA ILE A 68 -15.97 5.02 14.49
C ILE A 68 -15.20 5.41 15.75
N PRO A 69 -15.21 4.56 16.81
CA PRO A 69 -14.68 4.93 18.11
C PRO A 69 -13.15 4.87 18.18
N GLY A 70 -12.61 5.26 19.34
CA GLY A 70 -11.21 5.18 19.66
C GLY A 70 -10.46 6.49 19.54
N SER A 71 -9.13 6.42 19.66
CA SER A 71 -8.22 7.56 19.59
C SER A 71 -7.06 7.24 18.64
N PRO A 72 -6.31 8.25 18.18
CA PRO A 72 -5.09 8.02 17.42
C PRO A 72 -4.11 7.08 18.13
N GLN A 73 -4.00 7.21 19.46
CA GLN A 73 -3.11 6.39 20.29
C GLN A 73 -3.59 4.93 20.35
N ALA A 74 -4.89 4.71 20.58
CA ALA A 74 -5.47 3.37 20.61
C ALA A 74 -5.35 2.68 19.25
N HIS A 75 -5.54 3.42 18.16
CA HIS A 75 -5.37 2.90 16.80
C HIS A 75 -3.92 2.48 16.54
N ASN A 76 -2.94 3.34 16.86
CA ASN A 76 -1.53 3.02 16.70
C ASN A 76 -1.10 1.82 17.58
N ALA A 77 -1.59 1.75 18.82
CA ALA A 77 -1.33 0.62 19.70
C ALA A 77 -1.90 -0.69 19.13
N SER A 78 -3.12 -0.67 18.60
CA SER A 78 -3.72 -1.82 17.92
C SER A 78 -2.88 -2.27 16.72
N ASN A 79 -2.38 -1.32 15.92
CA ASN A 79 -1.53 -1.64 14.77
C ASN A 79 -0.20 -2.28 15.22
N ALA A 80 0.42 -1.75 16.28
CA ALA A 80 1.66 -2.32 16.84
C ALA A 80 1.45 -3.74 17.40
N ILE A 81 0.34 -3.99 18.11
CA ILE A 81 -0.02 -5.33 18.60
C ILE A 81 -0.19 -6.28 17.42
N LYS A 82 -0.93 -5.87 16.38
CA LYS A 82 -1.14 -6.71 15.19
C LYS A 82 0.18 -7.00 14.47
N ALA A 83 1.04 -5.99 14.33
CA ALA A 83 2.37 -6.14 13.72
C ALA A 83 3.23 -7.17 14.46
N ALA A 84 3.18 -7.18 15.80
CA ALA A 84 3.88 -8.18 16.60
C ALA A 84 3.28 -9.59 16.42
N GLN A 85 1.95 -9.72 16.40
CA GLN A 85 1.26 -11.01 16.22
C GLN A 85 1.57 -11.67 14.87
N VAL A 86 1.79 -10.87 13.82
CA VAL A 86 2.02 -11.36 12.45
C VAL A 86 3.49 -11.28 12.02
N ALA A 87 4.41 -11.16 12.97
CA ALA A 87 5.84 -10.96 12.70
C ALA A 87 6.50 -12.08 11.87
N GLY A 88 5.88 -13.26 11.80
CA GLY A 88 6.31 -14.44 11.05
C GLY A 88 5.32 -14.91 9.97
N ILE A 89 4.39 -14.06 9.53
CA ILE A 89 3.39 -14.45 8.53
C ILE A 89 4.04 -14.84 7.19
N SER A 90 3.49 -15.86 6.54
CA SER A 90 3.93 -16.31 5.22
C SER A 90 3.33 -15.48 4.08
N ARG A 91 3.95 -15.56 2.90
CA ARG A 91 3.42 -14.95 1.66
C ARG A 91 2.04 -15.53 1.32
N ASP A 92 1.89 -16.84 1.40
CA ASP A 92 0.64 -17.54 1.07
C ASP A 92 -0.51 -17.12 1.97
N GLU A 93 -0.27 -16.96 3.27
CA GLU A 93 -1.26 -16.43 4.21
C GLU A 93 -1.67 -15.00 3.87
N VAL A 94 -0.71 -14.13 3.50
CA VAL A 94 -1.01 -12.76 3.08
C VAL A 94 -1.82 -12.75 1.79
N VAL A 95 -1.47 -13.55 0.78
CA VAL A 95 -2.22 -13.65 -0.48
C VAL A 95 -3.65 -14.13 -0.23
N PHE A 96 -3.82 -15.15 0.60
CA PHE A 96 -5.14 -15.64 1.00
C PHE A 96 -5.98 -14.54 1.65
N LEU A 97 -5.42 -13.85 2.66
CA LEU A 97 -6.11 -12.76 3.36
C LEU A 97 -6.43 -11.59 2.42
N ALA A 98 -5.50 -11.23 1.53
CA ALA A 98 -5.67 -10.12 0.60
C ALA A 98 -6.83 -10.38 -0.37
N ARG A 99 -6.87 -11.56 -1.00
CA ARG A 99 -7.97 -11.95 -1.89
C ARG A 99 -9.31 -11.95 -1.16
N ARG A 100 -9.39 -12.66 -0.03
CA ARG A 100 -10.62 -12.76 0.77
C ARG A 100 -11.14 -11.40 1.22
N ASN A 101 -10.26 -10.55 1.74
CA ASN A 101 -10.67 -9.26 2.29
C ASN A 101 -10.95 -8.22 1.19
N ALA A 102 -10.24 -8.27 0.05
CA ALA A 102 -10.55 -7.45 -1.11
C ALA A 102 -11.91 -7.81 -1.71
N GLU A 103 -12.24 -9.10 -1.85
CA GLU A 103 -13.57 -9.54 -2.29
C GLU A 103 -14.69 -8.97 -1.41
N ARG A 104 -14.52 -9.03 -0.08
CA ARG A 104 -15.46 -8.41 0.87
C ARG A 104 -15.58 -6.91 0.65
N LEU A 105 -14.46 -6.18 0.53
CA LEU A 105 -14.47 -4.74 0.32
C LEU A 105 -15.14 -4.36 -1.01
N VAL A 106 -14.82 -5.08 -2.09
CA VAL A 106 -15.39 -4.90 -3.43
C VAL A 106 -16.90 -5.12 -3.41
N ALA A 107 -17.37 -6.18 -2.72
CA ALA A 107 -18.80 -6.44 -2.57
C ALA A 107 -19.52 -5.30 -1.85
N VAL A 108 -18.94 -4.78 -0.75
CA VAL A 108 -19.48 -3.62 -0.04
C VAL A 108 -19.50 -2.39 -0.96
N MET A 109 -18.39 -2.10 -1.64
CA MET A 109 -18.25 -0.94 -2.52
C MET A 109 -19.28 -0.97 -3.66
N ARG A 110 -19.44 -2.12 -4.35
CA ARG A 110 -20.43 -2.28 -5.43
C ARG A 110 -21.88 -2.16 -4.96
N SER A 111 -22.15 -2.30 -3.66
CA SER A 111 -23.49 -2.16 -3.09
C SER A 111 -23.89 -0.72 -2.74
N LEU A 112 -22.96 0.24 -2.85
CA LEU A 112 -23.19 1.62 -2.42
C LEU A 112 -24.02 2.42 -3.42
N SER A 113 -24.94 3.23 -2.88
CA SER A 113 -25.65 4.29 -3.62
C SER A 113 -24.90 5.62 -3.58
N ASP A 114 -25.30 6.58 -4.40
CA ASP A 114 -24.73 7.93 -4.36
C ASP A 114 -25.01 8.66 -3.02
N GLU A 115 -26.11 8.33 -2.32
CA GLU A 115 -26.38 8.89 -0.98
C GLU A 115 -25.37 8.40 0.07
N ASP A 116 -24.89 7.17 -0.04
CA ASP A 116 -23.84 6.65 0.83
C ASP A 116 -22.55 7.49 0.71
N PHE A 117 -22.24 8.02 -0.48
CA PHE A 117 -21.08 8.89 -0.71
C PHE A 117 -21.25 10.30 -0.14
N ALA A 118 -22.49 10.78 0.04
CA ALA A 118 -22.77 12.05 0.70
C ALA A 118 -22.60 11.96 2.23
N SER A 119 -22.51 10.75 2.78
CA SER A 119 -22.44 10.50 4.21
C SER A 119 -21.01 10.56 4.76
N ALA A 120 -20.89 11.02 6.01
CA ALA A 120 -19.66 10.98 6.77
C ALA A 120 -19.95 10.80 8.26
N VAL A 121 -19.06 10.11 8.97
CA VAL A 121 -19.20 9.89 10.42
C VAL A 121 -17.95 10.38 11.16
N PRO A 122 -18.06 10.77 12.44
CA PRO A 122 -16.89 11.09 13.25
C PRO A 122 -15.91 9.90 13.31
N PHE A 123 -14.63 10.16 13.05
CA PHE A 123 -13.58 9.15 13.07
C PHE A 123 -12.61 9.41 14.24
N GLY A 124 -12.77 8.63 15.30
CA GLY A 124 -11.96 8.70 16.53
C GLY A 124 -10.44 8.71 16.28
N PRO A 125 -9.89 7.82 15.43
CA PRO A 125 -8.46 7.83 15.09
C PRO A 125 -7.96 9.12 14.42
N ALA A 126 -8.85 9.95 13.86
CA ALA A 126 -8.54 11.30 13.37
C ALA A 126 -9.10 12.40 14.29
N ARG A 127 -9.21 12.13 15.60
CA ARG A 127 -9.69 13.09 16.62
C ARG A 127 -11.11 13.59 16.33
N GLY A 128 -11.97 12.69 15.84
CA GLY A 128 -13.37 13.00 15.53
C GLY A 128 -13.58 13.75 14.22
N ARG A 129 -12.53 14.02 13.43
CA ARG A 129 -12.70 14.56 12.08
C ARG A 129 -13.63 13.64 11.26
N PRO A 130 -14.56 14.19 10.47
CA PRO A 130 -15.45 13.39 9.66
C PRO A 130 -14.68 12.53 8.66
N LEU A 131 -15.06 11.25 8.55
CA LEU A 131 -14.59 10.32 7.54
C LEU A 131 -15.75 9.99 6.60
N SER A 132 -15.55 10.23 5.31
CA SER A 132 -16.43 9.81 4.22
C SER A 132 -15.82 8.66 3.42
N ILE A 133 -16.62 8.03 2.57
CA ILE A 133 -16.18 6.94 1.69
C ILE A 133 -15.06 7.41 0.74
N ASP A 134 -15.14 8.65 0.25
CA ASP A 134 -14.08 9.25 -0.56
C ASP A 134 -12.78 9.51 0.21
N GLY A 135 -12.91 9.83 1.49
CA GLY A 135 -11.77 10.01 2.39
C GLY A 135 -11.01 8.71 2.63
N LEU A 136 -11.70 7.56 2.58
CA LEU A 136 -11.08 6.25 2.80
C LEU A 136 -10.10 5.87 1.69
N GLY A 137 -10.49 6.02 0.42
CA GLY A 137 -9.61 5.72 -0.73
C GLY A 137 -8.28 6.47 -0.62
N ARG A 138 -8.37 7.81 -0.48
CA ARG A 138 -7.22 8.72 -0.48
C ARG A 138 -6.27 8.59 0.72
N SER A 139 -6.73 8.05 1.85
CA SER A 139 -6.03 8.23 3.13
C SER A 139 -5.24 7.02 3.63
N HIS A 140 -5.60 5.79 3.27
CA HIS A 140 -4.95 4.61 3.84
C HIS A 140 -4.61 3.55 2.79
N LEU A 141 -5.58 3.12 1.98
CA LEU A 141 -5.36 2.08 0.97
C LEU A 141 -4.46 2.59 -0.16
N ASP A 142 -4.75 3.77 -0.72
CA ASP A 142 -3.92 4.37 -1.77
C ASP A 142 -2.49 4.65 -1.31
N ARG A 143 -2.28 5.04 -0.04
CA ARG A 143 -0.94 5.33 0.48
C ARG A 143 -0.09 4.07 0.63
N HIS A 144 -0.69 2.95 0.97
CA HIS A 144 0.05 1.69 1.08
C HIS A 144 0.21 0.99 -0.27
N LEU A 145 -0.78 1.07 -1.16
CA LEU A 145 -0.72 0.51 -2.51
C LEU A 145 0.19 1.33 -3.45
N ALA A 146 0.22 2.66 -3.30
CA ALA A 146 1.11 3.54 -4.08
C ALA A 146 2.58 3.48 -3.61
N GLN A 147 2.86 2.95 -2.41
CA GLN A 147 4.23 2.58 -2.00
C GLN A 147 4.63 1.28 -2.71
N ARG A 148 4.71 1.36 -4.05
CA ARG A 148 5.33 0.36 -4.92
C ARG A 148 6.75 0.07 -4.42
N GLY A 149 7.25 -1.16 -4.63
CA GLY A 149 8.46 -1.79 -4.07
C GLY A 149 9.81 -1.04 -4.03
N VAL A 150 9.86 0.25 -4.33
CA VAL A 150 11.05 1.13 -4.32
C VAL A 150 11.56 1.43 -2.90
N ASN A 151 10.70 1.42 -1.86
CA ASN A 151 11.09 1.79 -0.49
C ASN A 151 11.18 0.64 0.53
N CYS A 152 10.69 -0.56 0.16
CA CYS A 152 10.70 -1.72 1.05
C CYS A 152 11.79 -2.75 0.71
N ALA A 153 12.22 -2.84 -0.55
CA ALA A 153 13.36 -3.64 -0.97
C ALA A 153 14.59 -2.74 -1.17
N GLY A 154 15.49 -2.70 -0.18
CA GLY A 154 16.78 -2.05 -0.33
C GLY A 154 17.65 -2.81 -1.32
N THR A 155 17.77 -2.25 -2.54
CA THR A 155 18.79 -2.55 -3.58
C THR A 155 19.05 -4.02 -3.92
N GLY A 156 18.38 -4.52 -4.96
CA GLY A 156 18.80 -5.66 -5.77
C GLY A 156 18.56 -5.33 -7.25
N HIS A 157 19.61 -5.33 -8.06
CA HIS A 157 19.56 -4.96 -9.48
C HIS A 157 18.83 -6.06 -10.28
N HIS A 158 17.64 -5.77 -10.82
CA HIS A 158 17.02 -6.58 -11.88
C HIS A 158 17.01 -5.81 -13.20
N PRO A 159 17.78 -6.22 -14.23
CA PRO A 159 17.65 -5.66 -15.56
C PRO A 159 16.53 -6.42 -16.29
N GLY A 160 15.35 -5.81 -16.43
CA GLY A 160 14.36 -6.30 -17.39
C GLY A 160 12.92 -6.27 -16.92
N SER A 161 12.32 -5.10 -16.83
CA SER A 161 10.90 -4.97 -17.10
C SER A 161 10.65 -3.59 -17.70
N ARG A 162 10.32 -3.55 -18.99
CA ARG A 162 9.96 -2.31 -19.69
C ARG A 162 8.74 -1.71 -19.02
N SER A 163 8.87 -0.46 -18.60
CA SER A 163 7.78 0.36 -18.08
C SER A 163 6.64 0.43 -19.09
N ARG A 164 5.47 -0.09 -18.72
CA ARG A 164 4.21 0.26 -19.38
C ARG A 164 3.63 1.42 -18.56
N ALA A 165 3.50 2.58 -19.20
CA ALA A 165 2.95 3.78 -18.59
C ALA A 165 1.53 3.52 -18.07
N SER A 166 1.27 3.88 -16.81
CA SER A 166 -0.08 3.92 -16.25
C SER A 166 -0.91 4.96 -17.01
N PRO A 167 -2.17 4.65 -17.38
CA PRO A 167 -3.02 5.61 -18.06
C PRO A 167 -3.63 6.55 -17.00
N TRP A 168 -3.20 7.82 -17.03
CA TRP A 168 -3.79 9.01 -16.37
C TRP A 168 -3.45 9.18 -14.87
N GLY A 169 -3.07 10.35 -14.35
CA GLY A 169 -2.90 11.68 -14.92
C GLY A 169 -2.69 12.69 -13.78
N VAL A 170 -1.43 12.93 -13.38
CA VAL A 170 -1.04 14.15 -12.65
C VAL A 170 0.09 14.78 -13.43
N GLN A 171 -0.23 15.90 -14.08
CA GLN A 171 0.70 16.70 -14.84
C GLN A 171 1.71 17.36 -13.89
N ARG A 172 2.84 16.69 -13.63
CA ARG A 172 4.01 17.35 -13.05
C ARG A 172 4.83 17.93 -14.19
N LYS A 173 4.96 19.26 -14.21
CA LYS A 173 5.83 19.98 -15.13
C LYS A 173 7.25 19.39 -15.07
N GLY A 174 7.82 19.17 -16.25
CA GLY A 174 9.05 18.41 -16.43
C GLY A 174 10.30 19.05 -15.81
N ALA A 175 11.14 18.18 -15.27
CA ALA A 175 12.58 18.31 -15.32
C ALA A 175 13.12 16.90 -15.65
N ASP A 176 13.70 16.79 -16.83
CA ASP A 176 14.25 15.57 -17.40
C ASP A 176 15.50 15.18 -16.61
N VAL A 177 15.43 14.14 -15.77
CA VAL A 177 16.60 13.55 -15.10
C VAL A 177 16.79 12.14 -15.62
N ARG A 178 17.49 12.06 -16.75
CA ARG A 178 18.05 10.81 -17.26
C ARG A 178 19.15 10.34 -16.31
N TRP A 179 18.95 9.19 -15.66
CA TRP A 179 19.95 8.52 -14.84
C TRP A 179 21.17 8.14 -15.70
N ARG A 180 22.36 8.66 -15.34
CA ARG A 180 23.67 8.12 -15.74
C ARG A 180 24.30 7.45 -14.51
N PRO A 181 24.83 6.22 -14.61
CA PRO A 181 25.54 5.60 -13.50
C PRO A 181 26.92 6.26 -13.33
N VAL A 182 27.26 6.66 -12.10
CA VAL A 182 28.65 6.88 -11.71
C VAL A 182 29.14 5.55 -11.15
N ALA A 183 29.92 4.82 -11.95
CA ALA A 183 30.64 3.64 -11.48
C ALA A 183 31.82 4.10 -10.61
N ALA A 184 31.88 3.62 -9.38
CA ALA A 184 33.11 3.61 -8.61
C ALA A 184 34.01 2.48 -9.16
N SER A 185 35.09 2.84 -9.85
CA SER A 185 36.17 1.92 -10.19
C SER A 185 37.52 2.64 -10.11
N THR A 186 38.23 2.33 -9.02
CA THR A 186 39.66 1.95 -9.00
C THR A 186 40.59 2.68 -9.98
N HIS A 187 41.31 3.69 -9.50
CA HIS A 187 42.61 4.05 -10.05
C HIS A 187 43.70 3.26 -9.33
N ALA A 188 43.99 2.06 -9.82
CA ALA A 188 45.35 1.53 -9.77
C ALA A 188 46.01 1.94 -11.10
N ARG A 189 46.85 2.98 -11.07
CA ARG A 189 47.83 3.22 -12.13
C ARG A 189 49.21 3.12 -11.51
N GLY A 190 49.89 2.03 -11.86
CA GLY A 190 51.32 1.89 -11.65
C GLY A 190 52.07 2.97 -12.42
N VAL A 191 53.02 3.58 -11.74
CA VAL A 191 54.08 4.38 -12.33
C VAL A 191 55.24 3.42 -12.57
N ARG A 192 55.68 3.29 -13.83
CA ARG A 192 56.99 2.74 -14.22
C ARG A 192 57.96 3.90 -14.50
N PRO A 193 59.29 3.68 -14.43
CA PRO A 193 60.27 4.71 -14.07
C PRO A 193 61.14 5.23 -15.25
N VAL A 194 62.08 6.14 -14.88
CA VAL A 194 63.40 6.47 -15.51
C VAL A 194 63.40 7.66 -16.50
N PRO A 195 64.46 8.52 -16.57
CA PRO A 195 65.79 8.48 -15.92
C PRO A 195 66.02 9.41 -14.75
#